data_AF-A0A7K0CFL0-F1
#
_entry.id   AF-A0A7K0CFL0-F1
#
_cell.length_a   1.000
_cell.length_b   1.000
_cell.length_c   1.000
_cell.angle_alpha   90.00
_cell.angle_beta   90.00
_cell.angle_gamma   90.00
#
_symmetry.space_group_name_H-M   'P 1'
#
loop_
_entity.id
_entity.type
_entity.pdbx_description
1 polymer ?
#
loop_
_entity_poly.entity_id
_entity_poly.type
_entity_poly.pdbx_seq_one_letter_code
_entity_poly.pdbx_strand_id
1 'polypeptide(L)' 'MAASWVLVWNNPKVHTPERRKTWLACGEHREYLEQFLGVRGFLKEVVAFTDWRP' A
#
# COMPACT_ATOMS: atom_id res chain seq x y z
N MET A 1 -1.52 -14.41 -11.17
CA MET A 1 -0.37 -13.48 -11.21
C MET A 1 0.30 -13.42 -9.85
N ALA A 2 1.62 -13.28 -9.80
CA ALA A 2 2.36 -13.12 -8.56
C ALA A 2 2.33 -11.67 -8.05
N ALA A 3 2.48 -11.48 -6.74
CA ALA A 3 2.65 -10.16 -6.18
C ALA A 3 4.04 -9.59 -6.53
N SER A 4 4.08 -8.33 -6.91
CA SER A 4 5.30 -7.62 -7.33
C SER A 4 5.41 -6.24 -6.70
N TRP A 5 4.37 -5.79 -6.01
CA TRP A 5 4.25 -4.48 -5.40
C TRP A 5 3.80 -4.58 -3.97
N VAL A 6 4.24 -3.61 -3.19
CA VAL A 6 3.88 -3.39 -1.80
C VAL A 6 3.27 -2.00 -1.69
N LEU A 7 2.03 -1.93 -1.21
CA LEU A 7 1.37 -0.68 -0.86
C LEU A 7 1.39 -0.52 0.66
N VAL A 8 2.13 0.48 1.14
CA VAL A 8 2.16 0.87 2.54
C VAL A 8 1.09 1.93 2.77
N TRP A 9 0.27 1.73 3.79
CA TRP A 9 -0.86 2.61 4.07
C TRP A 9 -1.16 2.75 5.56
N ASN A 10 -1.86 3.82 5.90
CA ASN A 10 -2.34 4.11 7.25
C ASN A 10 -3.70 4.82 7.17
N ASN A 11 -4.69 4.31 7.91
CA ASN A 11 -5.97 4.98 8.08
C ASN A 11 -5.95 5.76 9.40
N PRO A 12 -5.80 7.10 9.39
CA PRO A 12 -5.66 7.90 10.61
C PRO A 12 -6.94 7.91 11.47
N LYS A 13 -8.08 7.47 10.92
CA LYS A 13 -9.33 7.33 11.69
C LYS A 13 -9.30 6.14 12.67
N VAL A 14 -8.42 5.17 12.45
CA VAL A 14 -8.38 3.90 13.21
C VAL A 14 -6.97 3.55 13.72
N HIS A 15 -5.93 4.17 13.16
CA HIS A 15 -4.54 3.83 13.44
C HIS A 15 -3.76 5.07 13.87
N THR A 16 -2.82 4.90 14.80
CA THR A 16 -1.85 5.96 15.12
C THR A 16 -0.95 6.21 13.89
N PRO A 17 -0.33 7.40 13.78
CA PRO A 17 0.51 7.74 12.62
C PRO A 17 1.67 6.77 12.38
N GLU A 18 2.17 6.13 13.43
CA GLU A 18 3.29 5.19 13.40
C GLU A 18 2.88 3.82 12.87
N ARG A 19 1.59 3.45 13.01
CA ARG A 19 1.11 2.13 12.61
C ARG A 19 0.90 2.06 11.10
N ARG A 20 1.83 1.42 10.39
CA ARG A 20 1.71 1.18 8.95
C ARG A 20 1.22 -0.23 8.67
N LYS A 21 0.40 -0.37 7.64
CA LYS A 21 -0.05 -1.67 7.12
C LYS A 21 0.45 -1.83 5.70
N THR A 22 0.58 -3.08 5.29
CA THR A 22 1.14 -3.46 4.00
C THR A 22 0.16 -4.33 3.24
N TRP A 23 -0.10 -3.98 1.98
CA TRP A 23 -0.82 -4.85 1.04
C TRP A 23 0.11 -5.25 -0.09
N LEU A 24 0.06 -6.53 -0.47
CA LEU A 24 0.77 -7.05 -1.64
C LEU A 24 -0.15 -6.99 -2.86
N ALA A 25 0.39 -6.61 -4.01
CA ALA A 25 -0.35 -6.53 -5.26
C ALA A 25 0.48 -7.04 -6.44
N CYS A 26 -0.19 -7.68 -7.41
CA CYS A 26 0.37 -7.86 -8.74
C CYS A 26 0.24 -6.55 -9.56
N GLY A 27 0.83 -6.50 -10.75
CA GLY A 27 0.76 -5.32 -11.62
C GLY A 27 -0.68 -4.86 -11.92
N GLU A 28 -1.57 -5.79 -12.26
CA GLU A 28 -2.98 -5.49 -12.56
C GLU A 28 -3.72 -4.86 -11.37
N HIS A 29 -3.51 -5.38 -10.16
CA HIS A 29 -4.22 -4.88 -8.98
C HIS A 29 -3.56 -3.64 -8.35
N ARG A 30 -2.33 -3.31 -8.72
CA ARG A 30 -1.59 -2.18 -8.13
C ARG A 30 -2.35 -0.88 -8.31
N GLU A 31 -2.71 -0.53 -9.54
CA GLU A 31 -3.31 0.78 -9.86
C GLU A 31 -4.64 0.97 -9.13
N TYR A 32 -5.49 -0.06 -9.13
CA TYR A 32 -6.76 -0.03 -8.41
C TYR A 32 -6.58 0.23 -6.91
N LEU A 33 -5.66 -0.50 -6.25
CA LEU A 33 -5.40 -0.34 -4.82
C LEU A 33 -4.74 1.00 -4.48
N GLU A 34 -3.84 1.46 -5.34
CA GLU A 34 -3.19 2.77 -5.24
C GLU A 34 -4.22 3.90 -5.29
N GLN A 35 -5.14 3.86 -6.25
CA GLN A 35 -6.26 4.80 -6.35
C GLN A 35 -7.19 4.71 -5.13
N PHE A 36 -7.59 3.49 -4.73
CA PHE A 36 -8.48 3.27 -3.58
C PHE A 36 -7.93 3.89 -2.29
N LEU A 37 -6.63 3.73 -2.04
CA LEU A 37 -5.96 4.29 -0.86
C LEU A 37 -5.68 5.79 -1.03
N GLY A 38 -5.34 6.23 -2.25
CA GLY A 38 -5.02 7.62 -2.59
C GLY A 38 -6.21 8.55 -2.40
N VAL A 39 -7.40 8.22 -2.93
CA VAL A 39 -8.61 9.06 -2.78
C VAL A 39 -9.05 9.22 -1.32
N ARG A 40 -8.62 8.31 -0.44
CA ARG A 40 -8.91 8.37 1.00
C ARG A 40 -7.77 9.01 1.81
N GLY A 41 -6.66 9.36 1.18
CA GLY A 41 -5.46 9.88 1.86
C GLY A 41 -4.76 8.85 2.75
N PHE A 42 -4.99 7.56 2.51
CA PHE A 42 -4.43 6.48 3.32
C PHE A 42 -3.09 5.99 2.80
N LEU A 43 -2.83 6.16 1.50
CA LEU A 43 -1.61 5.70 0.86
C LEU A 43 -0.40 6.45 1.41
N LYS A 44 0.66 5.71 1.76
CA LYS A 44 1.94 6.26 2.20
C LYS A 44 3.04 6.03 1.18
N GLU A 45 3.10 4.82 0.64
CA GLU A 45 4.16 4.43 -0.29
C GLU A 45 3.71 3.28 -1.18
N VAL A 46 4.24 3.25 -2.40
CA VAL A 46 4.16 2.08 -3.29
C VAL A 46 5.58 1.74 -3.70
N VAL A 47 6.02 0.51 -3.38
CA VAL A 47 7.39 0.06 -3.59
C VAL A 47 7.38 -1.34 -4.23
N ALA A 48 8.38 -1.63 -5.06
CA ALA A 48 8.54 -2.97 -5.62
C ALA A 48 8.76 -3.98 -4.49
N PHE A 49 8.14 -5.16 -4.60
CA PHE A 49 8.23 -6.16 -3.55
C PHE A 49 9.68 -6.61 -3.28
N THR A 50 10.54 -6.57 -4.29
CA THR A 50 11.97 -6.87 -4.19
C THR A 50 12.76 -5.86 -3.36
N ASP A 51 12.29 -4.61 -3.30
CA ASP A 51 12.98 -3.50 -2.65
C ASP A 51 12.37 -3.17 -1.28
N TRP A 52 11.22 -3.78 -0.96
CA TRP A 52 10.52 -3.51 0.29
C TRP A 52 11.21 -4.16 1.49
N ARG A 53 11.34 -3.36 2.55
CA ARG A 53 11.83 -3.79 3.86
C ARG A 53 10.77 -3.44 4.92
N PRO A 54 10.35 -4.40 5.76
CA PRO A 54 9.33 -4.18 6.79
C PRO A 54 9.82 -3.31 7.95
#